data_AF-A0A2J6T8A3-F1
#
_entry.id   AF-A0A2J6T8A3-F1
#
_cell.length_a   1.000
_cell.length_b   1.000
_cell.length_c   1.000
_cell.angle_alpha   90.00
_cell.angle_beta   90.00
_cell.angle_gamma   90.00
#
_symmetry.space_group_name_H-M   'P 1'
#
loop_
_entity.id
_entity.type
_entity.pdbx_description
1 polymer ?
#
loop_
_entity_poly.entity_id
_entity_poly.type
_entity_poly.pdbx_seq_one_letter_code
_entity_poly.pdbx_strand_id
1 'polypeptide(L)'
;MSTYKGPGTYYIINAATQTALDLYLGGSAAGTAISGWEASFDSNTHQIWLIADVGRGQVLILNQGTGTFVTSPQDLQPTSNPTPATLASVKGDPGTPSELYRRWIVQPQSDGNVAFSSVAYPTKVLDLDNGGKANGTPVLAWGDHQGSNQRWQLVPYFG
;
A
#
# COMPACT_ATOMS: atom_id res chain seq x y z
N MET A 1 -20.47 1.00 4.96
CA MET A 1 -19.68 0.96 6.21
C MET A 1 -18.29 0.43 5.87
N SER A 2 -17.21 1.05 6.35
CA SER A 2 -15.84 0.60 6.05
C SER A 2 -15.55 -0.82 6.51
N THR A 3 -14.84 -1.58 5.67
CA THR A 3 -14.29 -2.89 6.06
C THR A 3 -13.10 -2.75 7.01
N TYR A 4 -12.49 -1.56 7.10
CA TYR A 4 -11.46 -1.25 8.07
C TYR A 4 -12.03 -1.16 9.49
N LYS A 5 -11.47 -1.95 10.41
CA LYS A 5 -11.85 -1.96 11.83
C LYS A 5 -10.75 -1.46 12.76
N GLY A 6 -9.71 -0.85 12.21
CA GLY A 6 -8.52 -0.41 12.95
C GLY A 6 -7.29 -1.28 12.65
N PRO A 7 -6.19 -1.08 13.40
CA PRO A 7 -4.97 -1.88 13.26
C PRO A 7 -5.24 -3.39 13.32
N GLY A 8 -4.47 -4.16 12.55
CA GLY A 8 -4.69 -5.60 12.39
C GLY A 8 -4.02 -6.13 11.14
N THR A 9 -4.17 -7.42 10.90
CA THR A 9 -3.59 -8.11 9.73
C THR A 9 -4.65 -8.26 8.65
N TYR A 10 -4.31 -7.93 7.42
CA TYR A 10 -5.24 -7.86 6.30
C TYR A 10 -4.61 -8.38 5.00
N TYR A 11 -5.44 -8.87 4.10
CA TYR A 11 -5.21 -8.73 2.67
C TYR A 11 -5.65 -7.33 2.25
N ILE A 12 -4.85 -6.66 1.43
CA ILE A 12 -5.13 -5.32 0.91
C ILE A 12 -5.45 -5.45 -0.58
N ILE A 13 -6.73 -5.34 -0.94
CA ILE A 13 -7.23 -5.67 -2.28
C ILE A 13 -7.60 -4.39 -3.03
N ASN A 14 -7.10 -4.20 -4.24
CA ASN A 14 -7.44 -3.04 -5.04
C ASN A 14 -8.90 -3.10 -5.51
N ALA A 15 -9.65 -2.01 -5.31
CA ALA A 15 -11.08 -1.98 -5.62
C ALA A 15 -11.38 -2.07 -7.13
N ALA A 16 -10.50 -1.56 -8.00
CA ALA A 16 -10.71 -1.58 -9.45
C ALA A 16 -10.46 -2.95 -10.08
N THR A 17 -9.45 -3.67 -9.60
CA THR A 17 -8.91 -4.85 -10.28
C THR A 17 -9.12 -6.15 -9.52
N GLN A 18 -9.40 -6.09 -8.22
CA GLN A 18 -9.42 -7.23 -7.29
C GLN A 18 -8.06 -7.93 -7.15
N THR A 19 -6.96 -7.27 -7.55
CA THR A 19 -5.60 -7.74 -7.27
C THR A 19 -5.17 -7.33 -5.86
N ALA A 20 -4.43 -8.20 -5.18
CA ALA A 20 -3.84 -7.91 -3.89
C ALA A 20 -2.58 -7.05 -4.02
N LEU A 21 -2.30 -6.26 -2.99
CA LEU A 21 -0.97 -5.71 -2.73
C LEU A 21 -0.02 -6.87 -2.42
N ASP A 22 1.02 -7.02 -3.22
CA ASP A 22 1.95 -8.16 -3.17
C ASP A 22 3.39 -7.66 -3.03
N LEU A 23 4.12 -8.22 -2.07
CA LEU A 23 5.56 -8.06 -1.95
C LEU A 23 6.24 -9.11 -2.84
N TYR A 24 6.89 -8.66 -3.91
CA TYR A 24 7.42 -9.54 -4.95
C TYR A 24 8.29 -10.67 -4.37
N LEU A 25 7.82 -11.90 -4.53
CA LEU A 25 8.46 -13.14 -4.04
C LEU A 25 8.80 -13.14 -2.53
N GLY A 26 8.15 -12.30 -1.73
CA GLY A 26 8.44 -12.19 -0.29
C GLY A 26 9.86 -11.70 -0.01
N GLY A 27 10.43 -10.87 -0.89
CA GLY A 27 11.79 -10.35 -0.73
C GLY A 27 11.93 -9.42 0.48
N SER A 28 12.93 -9.66 1.33
CA SER A 28 13.25 -8.82 2.50
C SER A 28 14.30 -7.74 2.23
N ALA A 29 14.88 -7.72 1.02
CA ALA A 29 15.87 -6.73 0.62
C ALA A 29 15.22 -5.35 0.42
N ALA A 30 15.98 -4.29 0.69
CA ALA A 30 15.57 -2.93 0.36
C ALA A 30 15.29 -2.80 -1.16
N GLY A 31 14.23 -2.09 -1.50
CA GLY A 31 13.79 -1.88 -2.88
C GLY A 31 13.01 -3.05 -3.47
N THR A 32 12.59 -4.04 -2.67
CA THR A 32 11.74 -5.14 -3.17
C THR A 32 10.47 -4.56 -3.77
N ALA A 33 10.09 -5.01 -4.97
CA ALA A 33 8.93 -4.46 -5.65
C ALA A 33 7.65 -4.75 -4.86
N ILE A 34 6.77 -3.75 -4.78
CA ILE A 34 5.39 -3.92 -4.35
C ILE A 34 4.50 -3.68 -5.57
N SER A 35 3.59 -4.59 -5.83
CA SER A 35 2.81 -4.61 -7.07
C SER A 35 1.42 -5.20 -6.84
N GLY A 36 0.52 -4.98 -7.79
CA GLY A 36 -0.72 -5.75 -7.90
C GLY A 36 -0.43 -7.17 -8.36
N TRP A 37 -1.00 -8.15 -7.68
CA TRP A 37 -0.97 -9.55 -8.08
C TRP A 37 -2.35 -10.20 -7.89
N GLU A 38 -2.64 -11.25 -8.64
CA GLU A 38 -3.82 -12.09 -8.42
C GLU A 38 -3.94 -12.43 -6.94
N ALA A 39 -5.09 -12.10 -6.36
CA ALA A 39 -5.33 -12.25 -4.93
C ALA A 39 -5.45 -13.74 -4.58
N SER A 40 -4.62 -14.20 -3.65
CA SER A 40 -4.75 -15.50 -3.00
C SER A 40 -5.14 -15.29 -1.55
N PHE A 41 -6.30 -15.82 -1.14
CA PHE A 41 -6.76 -15.79 0.26
C PHE A 41 -6.28 -17.04 1.00
N ASP A 42 -4.98 -17.30 0.90
CA ASP A 42 -4.28 -18.43 1.50
C ASP A 42 -3.17 -17.94 2.44
N SER A 43 -2.28 -18.82 2.87
CA SER A 43 -1.16 -18.49 3.75
C SER A 43 0.04 -17.86 3.02
N ASN A 44 -0.13 -17.37 1.78
CA ASN A 44 0.92 -16.69 1.05
C ASN A 44 1.26 -15.35 1.72
N THR A 45 2.36 -15.33 2.47
CA THR A 45 2.78 -14.16 3.26
C THR A 45 3.15 -12.95 2.42
N HIS A 46 3.29 -13.08 1.09
CA HIS A 46 3.56 -11.96 0.18
C HIS A 46 2.40 -10.96 0.14
N GLN A 47 1.17 -11.42 0.41
CA GLN A 47 -0.07 -10.64 0.29
C GLN A 47 -0.74 -10.34 1.64
N ILE A 48 -0.08 -10.70 2.75
CA ILE A 48 -0.58 -10.53 4.10
C ILE A 48 0.17 -9.37 4.76
N TRP A 49 -0.57 -8.35 5.19
CA TRP A 49 -0.02 -7.09 5.67
C TRP A 49 -0.55 -6.73 7.05
N LEU A 50 0.35 -6.45 7.99
CA LEU A 50 0.03 -5.84 9.28
C LEU A 50 -0.09 -4.33 9.10
N ILE A 51 -1.27 -3.79 9.41
CA ILE A 51 -1.48 -2.36 9.63
C ILE A 51 -1.28 -2.08 11.11
N ALA A 52 -0.19 -1.40 11.47
CA ALA A 52 0.17 -1.11 12.86
C ALA A 52 0.01 0.39 13.17
N ASP A 53 -0.67 0.74 14.26
CA ASP A 53 -0.77 2.12 14.73
C ASP A 53 0.58 2.63 15.23
N VAL A 54 0.94 3.86 14.85
CA VAL A 54 2.12 4.58 15.36
C VAL A 54 1.73 5.92 16.01
N GLY A 55 0.47 6.06 16.39
CA GLY A 55 -0.10 7.25 17.00
C GLY A 55 -0.40 8.38 16.02
N ARG A 56 -1.18 9.36 16.50
CA ARG A 56 -1.59 10.56 15.73
C ARG A 56 -2.32 10.23 14.42
N GLY A 57 -3.02 9.10 14.37
CA GLY A 57 -3.76 8.65 13.18
C GLY A 57 -2.88 8.12 12.04
N GLN A 58 -1.60 7.86 12.32
CA GLN A 58 -0.65 7.32 11.35
C GLN A 58 -0.47 5.83 11.58
N VAL A 59 -0.24 5.10 10.49
CA VAL A 59 0.02 3.66 10.50
C VAL A 59 1.29 3.32 9.74
N LEU A 60 1.84 2.16 10.06
CA LEU A 60 2.76 1.42 9.20
C LEU A 60 1.97 0.32 8.48
N ILE A 61 2.43 -0.06 7.29
CA ILE A 61 1.94 -1.24 6.56
C ILE A 61 3.14 -2.17 6.41
N LEU A 62 3.17 -3.27 7.14
CA LEU A 62 4.29 -4.21 7.18
C LEU A 62 3.89 -5.51 6.52
N ASN A 63 4.75 -6.07 5.67
CA ASN A 63 4.55 -7.42 5.19
C ASN A 63 4.70 -8.41 6.36
N GLN A 64 3.77 -9.36 6.49
CA GLN A 64 3.73 -10.28 7.63
C GLN A 64 4.91 -11.28 7.63
N GLY A 65 5.38 -11.68 6.44
CA GLY A 65 6.48 -12.65 6.31
C GLY A 65 7.86 -12.05 6.52
N THR A 66 8.10 -10.82 6.04
CA THR A 66 9.42 -10.19 6.06
C THR A 66 9.58 -9.09 7.11
N GLY A 67 8.48 -8.48 7.56
CA GLY A 67 8.50 -7.28 8.39
C GLY A 67 8.91 -6.00 7.66
N THR A 68 9.13 -6.04 6.33
CA THR A 68 9.44 -4.84 5.54
C THR A 68 8.22 -3.94 5.37
N PHE A 69 8.43 -2.64 5.25
CA PHE A 69 7.39 -1.63 5.15
C PHE A 69 7.03 -1.32 3.71
N VAL A 70 5.75 -1.01 3.45
CA VAL A 70 5.35 -0.26 2.25
C VAL A 70 5.88 1.17 2.36
N THR A 71 6.81 1.54 1.48
CA THR A 71 7.57 2.79 1.56
C THR A 71 7.44 3.60 0.27
N SER A 72 7.12 4.89 0.40
CA SER A 72 7.12 5.85 -0.71
C SER A 72 8.56 6.17 -1.15
N PRO A 73 8.83 6.44 -2.45
CA PRO A 73 10.11 6.99 -2.89
C PRO A 73 10.47 8.27 -2.15
N GLN A 74 11.76 8.54 -1.94
CA GLN A 74 12.22 9.65 -1.08
C GLN A 74 12.41 10.98 -1.83
N ASP A 75 12.23 10.99 -3.15
CA ASP A 75 12.53 12.10 -4.05
C ASP A 75 11.30 12.63 -4.81
N LEU A 76 10.09 12.31 -4.33
CA LEU A 76 8.86 12.82 -4.96
C LEU A 76 8.65 14.32 -4.73
N GLN A 77 8.05 14.96 -5.71
CA GLN A 77 7.60 16.34 -5.60
C GLN A 77 6.20 16.39 -4.94
N PRO A 78 5.93 17.35 -4.04
CA PRO A 78 4.64 17.44 -3.36
C PRO A 78 3.47 17.62 -4.32
N THR A 79 3.57 18.48 -5.33
CA THR A 79 2.42 18.91 -6.13
C THR A 79 2.38 18.34 -7.55
N SER A 80 3.40 17.59 -7.96
CA SER A 80 3.45 16.95 -9.29
C SER A 80 3.70 15.46 -9.19
N ASN A 81 3.32 14.74 -10.24
CA ASN A 81 3.64 13.33 -10.40
C ASN A 81 4.86 13.20 -11.32
N PRO A 82 5.79 12.27 -11.03
CA PRO A 82 6.99 12.13 -11.85
C PRO A 82 6.69 11.48 -13.20
N THR A 83 7.57 11.72 -14.17
CA THR A 83 7.58 11.06 -15.49
C THR A 83 8.97 10.48 -15.73
N PRO A 84 9.12 9.17 -15.99
CA PRO A 84 8.07 8.15 -16.07
C PRO A 84 7.41 7.85 -14.72
N ALA A 85 6.17 7.33 -14.75
CA ALA A 85 5.37 7.07 -13.54
C ALA A 85 6.05 6.08 -12.57
N THR A 86 6.88 5.17 -13.08
CA THR A 86 7.63 4.18 -12.28
C THR A 86 8.57 4.81 -11.26
N LEU A 87 8.96 6.08 -11.41
CA LEU A 87 9.70 6.82 -10.39
C LEU A 87 8.89 7.01 -9.10
N ALA A 88 7.56 6.88 -9.16
CA ALA A 88 6.67 6.90 -8.01
C ALA A 88 6.45 5.52 -7.35
N SER A 89 7.11 4.46 -7.80
CA SER A 89 6.85 3.10 -7.30
C SER A 89 7.12 2.97 -5.81
N VAL A 90 6.12 2.52 -5.04
CA VAL A 90 6.35 2.14 -3.64
C VAL A 90 7.11 0.82 -3.58
N LYS A 91 7.90 0.65 -2.52
CA LYS A 91 8.78 -0.52 -2.34
C LYS A 91 8.64 -1.12 -0.96
N GLY A 92 9.02 -2.39 -0.86
CA GLY A 92 9.27 -3.10 0.39
C GLY A 92 10.67 -2.77 0.86
N ASP A 93 10.77 -2.09 2.00
CA ASP A 93 12.04 -1.68 2.59
C ASP A 93 12.14 -2.08 4.06
N PRO A 94 13.31 -2.55 4.55
CA PRO A 94 13.57 -2.63 5.97
C PRO A 94 13.74 -1.24 6.62
N GLY A 95 13.82 -1.16 7.95
CA GLY A 95 14.28 0.04 8.66
C GLY A 95 13.42 0.43 9.88
N THR A 96 13.34 1.73 10.19
CA THR A 96 12.80 2.22 11.46
C THR A 96 11.40 2.86 11.34
N PRO A 97 10.45 2.61 12.26
CA PRO A 97 9.12 3.20 12.24
C PRO A 97 9.03 4.74 12.26
N SER A 98 10.12 5.46 12.58
CA SER A 98 10.12 6.92 12.74
C SER A 98 10.12 7.70 11.42
N GLU A 99 10.56 7.09 10.32
CA GLU A 99 10.66 7.78 9.04
C GLU A 99 9.29 8.01 8.39
N LEU A 100 9.11 9.18 7.78
CA LEU A 100 7.81 9.60 7.26
C LEU A 100 7.41 8.88 5.96
N TYR A 101 8.38 8.46 5.14
CA TYR A 101 8.12 7.82 3.84
C TYR A 101 7.46 6.45 3.93
N ARG A 102 7.54 5.80 5.09
CA ARG A 102 6.91 4.50 5.39
C ARG A 102 5.63 4.62 6.23
N ARG A 103 5.21 5.85 6.54
CA ARG A 103 4.01 6.12 7.33
C ARG A 103 2.88 6.54 6.42
N TRP A 104 1.71 6.00 6.72
CA TRP A 104 0.49 6.22 5.96
C TRP A 104 -0.64 6.68 6.88
N ILE A 105 -1.62 7.35 6.32
CA ILE A 105 -2.90 7.63 6.98
C ILE A 105 -3.94 6.79 6.26
N VAL A 106 -4.64 5.93 7.02
CA VAL A 106 -5.80 5.21 6.49
C VAL A 106 -6.98 6.17 6.47
N GLN A 107 -7.54 6.39 5.29
CA GLN A 107 -8.69 7.27 5.07
C GLN A 107 -9.92 6.42 4.66
N PRO A 108 -10.81 6.06 5.60
CA PRO A 108 -12.04 5.36 5.28
C PRO A 108 -12.93 6.16 4.34
N GLN A 109 -13.52 5.47 3.37
CA GLN A 109 -14.41 6.02 2.36
C GLN A 109 -15.86 5.58 2.61
N SER A 110 -16.83 6.29 2.05
CA SER A 110 -18.27 6.00 2.24
C SER A 110 -18.70 4.66 1.65
N ASP A 111 -18.02 4.21 0.59
CA ASP A 111 -18.27 2.97 -0.14
C ASP A 111 -17.76 1.70 0.56
N GLY A 112 -17.02 1.85 1.66
CA GLY A 112 -16.47 0.74 2.42
C GLY A 112 -14.96 0.56 2.26
N ASN A 113 -14.36 1.13 1.21
CA ASN A 113 -12.94 1.07 0.92
C ASN A 113 -12.14 2.05 1.79
N VAL A 114 -10.81 2.01 1.65
CA VAL A 114 -9.89 3.00 2.20
C VAL A 114 -9.00 3.58 1.09
N ALA A 115 -8.51 4.79 1.30
CA ALA A 115 -7.30 5.28 0.65
C ALA A 115 -6.16 5.28 1.69
N PHE A 116 -4.92 5.08 1.24
CA PHE A 116 -3.73 5.21 2.09
C PHE A 116 -2.96 6.45 1.65
N SER A 117 -3.03 7.54 2.42
CA SER A 117 -2.30 8.77 2.11
C SER A 117 -0.90 8.75 2.71
N SER A 118 0.10 9.16 1.94
CA SER A 118 1.47 9.24 2.43
C SER A 118 1.60 10.35 3.49
N VAL A 119 2.31 10.07 4.58
CA VAL A 119 2.65 11.11 5.57
C VAL A 119 3.76 12.01 5.05
N ALA A 120 4.72 11.47 4.29
CA ALA A 120 5.79 12.27 3.68
C ALA A 120 5.30 13.17 2.55
N TYR A 121 4.29 12.72 1.79
CA TYR A 121 3.70 13.46 0.68
C TYR A 121 2.17 13.49 0.79
N PRO A 122 1.59 14.43 1.55
CA PRO A 122 0.16 14.41 1.90
C PRO A 122 -0.84 14.47 0.73
N THR A 123 -0.39 14.83 -0.47
CA THR A 123 -1.18 14.84 -1.72
C THR A 123 -1.13 13.51 -2.48
N LYS A 124 -0.34 12.54 -2.00
CA LYS A 124 -0.08 11.26 -2.66
C LYS A 124 -0.73 10.12 -1.90
N VAL A 125 -1.31 9.16 -2.63
CA VAL A 125 -1.95 7.95 -2.11
C VAL A 125 -1.38 6.69 -2.75
N LEU A 126 -1.57 5.53 -2.12
CA LEU A 126 -1.32 4.24 -2.78
C LEU A 126 -2.24 4.07 -3.99
N ASP A 127 -1.62 3.88 -5.15
CA ASP A 127 -2.25 3.86 -6.46
C ASP A 127 -1.75 2.64 -7.24
N LEU A 128 -2.66 1.77 -7.70
CA LEU A 128 -2.30 0.73 -8.64
C LEU A 128 -2.20 1.33 -10.05
N ASP A 129 -1.00 1.31 -10.64
CA ASP A 129 -0.69 2.05 -11.87
C ASP A 129 -1.72 1.77 -12.98
N ASN A 130 -2.42 2.83 -13.40
CA ASN A 130 -3.49 2.82 -14.40
C ASN A 130 -4.62 1.78 -14.17
N GLY A 131 -4.77 1.25 -12.95
CA GLY A 131 -5.69 0.14 -12.68
C GLY A 131 -5.35 -1.14 -13.45
N GLY A 132 -4.07 -1.40 -13.69
CA GLY A 132 -3.61 -2.60 -14.40
C GLY A 132 -3.94 -3.89 -13.66
N LYS A 133 -4.47 -4.87 -14.38
CA LYS A 133 -4.84 -6.20 -13.83
C LYS A 133 -3.73 -7.25 -13.92
N ALA A 134 -2.65 -6.94 -14.63
CA ALA A 134 -1.56 -7.89 -14.81
C ALA A 134 -0.75 -8.05 -13.52
N ASN A 135 -0.32 -9.28 -13.22
CA ASN A 135 0.61 -9.54 -12.13
C ASN A 135 1.89 -8.72 -12.33
N GLY A 136 2.33 -8.05 -11.27
CA GLY A 136 3.46 -7.13 -11.34
C GLY A 136 3.11 -5.72 -11.78
N THR A 137 1.83 -5.36 -11.91
CA THR A 137 1.43 -3.95 -12.12
C THR A 137 1.96 -3.11 -10.96
N PRO A 138 2.77 -2.06 -11.18
CA PRO A 138 3.36 -1.29 -10.09
C PRO A 138 2.31 -0.65 -9.19
N VAL A 139 2.60 -0.60 -7.90
CA VAL A 139 1.89 0.30 -6.98
C VAL A 139 2.74 1.55 -6.77
N LEU A 140 2.11 2.71 -6.87
CA LEU A 140 2.73 4.02 -6.86
C LEU A 140 2.29 4.83 -5.64
N ALA A 141 3.09 5.81 -5.25
CA ALA A 141 2.65 6.95 -4.45
C ALA A 141 2.27 8.08 -5.42
N TRP A 142 0.97 8.18 -5.75
CA TRP A 142 0.48 9.03 -6.84
C TRP A 142 -0.53 10.06 -6.38
N GLY A 143 -0.66 11.18 -7.10
CA GLY A 143 -1.60 12.24 -6.78
C GLY A 143 -3.04 11.72 -6.63
N ASP A 144 -3.68 11.99 -5.49
CA ASP A 144 -5.04 11.54 -5.22
C ASP A 144 -6.03 12.20 -6.19
N HIS A 145 -6.60 11.39 -7.07
CA HIS A 145 -7.63 11.76 -8.04
C HIS A 145 -8.91 10.97 -7.80
N GLN A 146 -9.02 10.32 -6.63
CA GLN A 146 -10.18 9.58 -6.17
C GLN A 146 -10.63 8.43 -7.08
N GLY A 147 -9.72 7.92 -7.91
CA GLY A 147 -10.00 6.79 -8.80
C GLY A 147 -10.09 5.47 -8.04
N SER A 148 -10.81 4.49 -8.58
CA SER A 148 -10.94 3.17 -7.97
C SER A 148 -9.62 2.41 -7.84
N ASN A 149 -8.63 2.72 -8.68
CA ASN A 149 -7.26 2.22 -8.58
C ASN A 149 -6.51 2.76 -7.33
N GLN A 150 -7.04 3.80 -6.68
CA GLN A 150 -6.53 4.39 -5.44
C GLN A 150 -7.39 4.02 -4.21
N ARG A 151 -8.26 3.03 -4.37
CA ARG A 151 -9.17 2.54 -3.33
C ARG A 151 -8.87 1.08 -3.04
N TRP A 152 -8.84 0.75 -1.76
CA TRP A 152 -8.39 -0.54 -1.27
C TRP A 152 -9.42 -1.11 -0.30
N GLN A 153 -9.86 -2.33 -0.55
CA GLN A 153 -10.63 -3.13 0.39
C GLN A 153 -9.66 -3.80 1.36
N LEU A 154 -9.96 -3.70 2.66
CA LEU A 154 -9.24 -4.42 3.70
C LEU A 154 -10.02 -5.65 4.11
N VAL A 155 -9.46 -6.83 3.82
CA VAL A 155 -10.04 -8.14 4.18
C VAL A 155 -9.25 -8.69 5.37
N PRO A 156 -9.85 -8.82 6.56
CA PRO A 156 -9.14 -9.31 7.74
C PRO A 156 -8.53 -10.71 7.54
N TYR A 157 -7.32 -10.91 8.04
CA TYR A 157 -6.63 -12.20 8.12
C TYR A 157 -6.47 -12.62 9.59
N PHE A 158 -6.88 -13.85 9.92
CA PHE A 158 -6.91 -14.35 11.30
C PHE A 158 -5.97 -15.53 11.60
N GLY A 159 -5.25 -16.03 10.59
CA GLY A 159 -4.40 -17.23 10.72
C GLY A 159 -5.11 -18.52 10.39
#